data_AF-A0A659URB9-F1
#
_entry.id   AF-A0A659URB9-F1
#
_cell.length_a   1.000
_cell.length_b   1.000
_cell.length_c   1.000
_cell.angle_alpha   90.00
_cell.angle_beta   90.00
_cell.angle_gamma   90.00
#
_symmetry.space_group_name_H-M   'P 1'
#
loop_
_entity.id
_entity.type
_entity.pdbx_description
1 polymer ?
#
loop_
_entity_poly.entity_id
_entity_poly.type
_entity_poly.pdbx_seq_one_letter_code
_entity_poly.pdbx_strand_id
1 'polypeptide(L)' 'MILVTGATGLNGKAIVREFARRKYQVRALVRDLDRAFAAGLGGLAGVDLIEGDMRRAET' A
#
# COMPACT_ATOMS: atom_id res chain seq x y z
N MET A 1 -6.90 -10.20 7.27
CA MET A 1 -6.05 -9.61 6.22
C MET A 1 -6.48 -8.16 6.03
N ILE A 2 -5.56 -7.20 6.10
CA ILE A 2 -5.87 -5.77 6.07
C ILE A 2 -5.58 -5.23 4.67
N LEU A 3 -6.57 -4.56 4.06
CA LEU A 3 -6.41 -3.80 2.83
C LEU A 3 -6.33 -2.31 3.17
N VAL A 4 -5.26 -1.63 2.72
CA VAL A 4 -5.13 -0.18 2.83
C VAL A 4 -5.35 0.43 1.46
N THR A 5 -6.41 1.22 1.33
CA THR A 5 -6.67 2.04 0.14
C THR A 5 -6.05 3.42 0.31
N GLY A 6 -5.80 4.12 -0.80
CA GLY A 6 -5.11 5.42 -0.76
C GLY A 6 -3.72 5.32 -0.12
N ALA A 7 -3.04 4.19 -0.30
CA ALA A 7 -1.80 3.86 0.42
C ALA A 7 -0.67 4.89 0.21
N THR A 8 -0.64 5.58 -0.94
CA THR A 8 0.35 6.63 -1.24
C THR A 8 -0.01 8.02 -0.68
N GLY A 9 -1.22 8.19 -0.14
CA GLY A 9 -1.66 9.41 0.55
C GLY A 9 -1.05 9.56 1.95
N LEU A 10 -1.28 10.71 2.60
CA LEU A 10 -0.67 11.00 3.91
C LEU A 10 -1.01 9.94 4.97
N ASN A 11 -2.30 9.67 5.17
CA ASN A 11 -2.76 8.70 6.15
C ASN A 11 -2.39 7.26 5.75
N GLY A 12 -2.58 6.92 4.48
CA GLY A 12 -2.25 5.58 3.96
C GLY A 12 -0.79 5.22 4.19
N LYS A 13 0.15 6.14 3.92
CA LYS A 13 1.58 5.91 4.16
C LYS A 13 1.89 5.70 5.63
N ALA A 14 1.33 6.52 6.52
CA ALA A 14 1.54 6.39 7.96
C ALA A 14 1.05 5.03 8.47
N ILE A 15 -0.15 4.61 8.03
CA ILE A 15 -0.76 3.33 8.39
C ILE A 15 0.08 2.15 7.89
N VAL A 16 0.45 2.14 6.60
CA VAL A 16 1.24 1.05 5.99
C VAL A 16 2.60 0.91 6.69
N ARG A 17 3.29 2.02 6.95
CA ARG A 17 4.59 2.01 7.65
C ARG A 17 4.47 1.46 9.07
N GLU A 18 3.43 1.84 9.79
CA GLU A 18 3.20 1.34 11.15
C GLU A 18 2.90 -0.16 11.16
N PHE A 19 2.12 -0.65 10.19
CA PHE A 19 1.87 -2.07 10.06
C PHE A 19 3.13 -2.87 9.69
N ALA A 20 3.93 -2.38 8.74
CA ALA A 20 5.21 -2.98 8.38
C ALA A 20 6.16 -3.05 9.59
N ARG A 21 6.25 -1.96 10.37
CA ARG A 21 7.06 -1.89 11.60
C ARG A 21 6.65 -2.95 12.62
N ARG A 22 5.35 -3.24 12.72
CA ARG A 22 4.79 -4.27 13.61
C ARG A 22 4.73 -5.66 12.97
N LYS A 23 5.22 -5.82 11.73
CA LYS A 23 5.20 -7.07 10.96
C LYS A 23 3.80 -7.64 10.72
N TYR A 24 2.80 -6.77 10.62
CA TYR A 24 1.47 -7.19 10.15
C TYR A 24 1.47 -7.38 8.64
N GLN A 25 0.71 -8.38 8.18
CA GLN A 25 0.46 -8.61 6.75
C GLN A 25 -0.60 -7.64 6.22
N VAL A 26 -0.22 -6.83 5.24
CA VAL A 26 -1.05 -5.77 4.66
C VAL A 26 -0.95 -5.80 3.14
N ARG A 27 -2.10 -5.70 2.47
CA ARG A 27 -2.17 -5.36 1.04
C ARG A 27 -2.42 -3.86 0.89
N ALA A 28 -1.59 -3.19 0.10
CA ALA A 28 -1.72 -1.77 -0.18
C ALA A 28 -2.12 -1.59 -1.65
N LEU A 29 -3.33 -1.09 -1.87
CA LEU A 29 -3.84 -0.81 -3.22
C LEU A 29 -3.29 0.53 -3.69
N VAL A 30 -2.60 0.52 -4.83
CA VAL A 30 -1.99 1.69 -5.46
C VAL A 30 -2.38 1.76 -6.93
N ARG A 31 -2.50 2.96 -7.49
CA ARG A 31 -2.81 3.14 -8.92
C ARG A 31 -1.59 3.03 -9.83
N ASP A 32 -0.40 3.07 -9.23
CA ASP A 32 0.87 3.17 -9.92
C ASP A 32 1.96 2.69 -8.96
N LEU A 33 2.67 1.62 -9.34
CA LEU A 33 3.70 1.03 -8.50
C LEU A 33 4.91 1.96 -8.33
N ASP A 34 5.40 2.60 -9.39
CA ASP A 34 6.60 3.45 -9.34
C ASP A 34 6.42 4.61 -8.36
N ARG A 35 5.24 5.23 -8.33
CA ARG A 35 4.87 6.25 -7.37
C ARG A 35 4.80 5.71 -5.94
N ALA A 36 4.39 4.45 -5.75
CA ALA A 36 4.41 3.80 -4.44
C ALA A 36 5.84 3.52 -3.95
N PHE A 37 6.74 3.11 -4.86
CA PHE A 37 8.17 2.97 -4.59
C PHE A 37 8.78 4.33 -4.22
N ALA A 38 8.52 5.39 -5.00
CA ALA A 38 8.99 6.75 -4.71
C ALA A 38 8.41 7.30 -3.38
N ALA A 39 7.22 6.87 -2.99
CA ALA A 39 6.63 7.16 -1.68
C ALA A 39 7.25 6.35 -0.52
N GLY A 40 8.21 5.48 -0.81
CA GLY A 40 8.95 4.64 0.13
C GLY A 40 8.12 3.50 0.73
N LEU A 41 7.16 2.97 -0.03
CA LEU A 41 6.38 1.80 0.36
C LEU A 41 6.93 0.49 -0.19
N GLY A 42 7.84 0.57 -1.17
CA GLY A 42 8.48 -0.59 -1.78
C GLY A 42 9.40 -1.35 -0.82
N GLY A 43 9.34 -2.67 -0.85
CA GLY A 43 10.23 -3.55 -0.09
C GLY A 43 9.97 -3.58 1.42
N LEU A 44 8.87 -3.00 1.90
CA LEU A 44 8.49 -3.08 3.31
C LEU A 44 8.06 -4.52 3.66
N ALA A 45 8.67 -5.09 4.71
CA ALA A 45 8.34 -6.43 5.16
C ALA A 45 6.86 -6.54 5.58
N GLY A 46 6.16 -7.55 5.03
CA GLY A 46 4.73 -7.77 5.28
C GLY A 46 3.79 -6.82 4.53
N VAL A 47 4.30 -6.05 3.57
CA VAL A 47 3.50 -5.18 2.70
C VAL A 47 3.53 -5.68 1.27
N ASP A 48 2.37 -6.08 0.79
CA ASP A 48 2.14 -6.44 -0.61
C ASP A 48 1.55 -5.23 -1.33
N LEU A 49 2.32 -4.64 -2.25
CA LEU A 49 1.82 -3.59 -3.13
C LEU A 49 1.03 -4.23 -4.28
N ILE A 50 -0.23 -3.87 -4.42
CA ILE A 50 -1.11 -4.35 -5.50
C ILE A 50 -1.51 -3.15 -6.34
N GLU A 51 -1.25 -3.23 -7.64
CA GLU A 51 -1.72 -2.22 -8.57
C GLU A 51 -3.19 -2.44 -8.90
N GLY A 52 -4.00 -1.38 -8.81
CA GLY A 52 -5.40 -1.38 -9.18
C GLY A 52 -6.05 -0.01 -8.95
N ASP A 53 -7.18 0.22 -9.60
CA ASP A 53 -7.95 1.46 -9.48
C ASP A 53 -9.34 1.17 -8.93
N MET A 54 -9.68 1.70 -7.75
CA MET A 54 -11.00 1.50 -7.13
C MET A 54 -12.17 1.97 -8.00
N ARG A 55 -11.93 2.75 -9.06
CA ARG A 55 -12.94 3.18 -10.03
C ARG A 55 -13.19 2.13 -11.13
N ARG A 56 -12.40 1.05 -11.19
CA ARG A 56 -12.47 -0.02 -12.17
C ARG A 56 -12.58 -1.35 -11.42
N ALA A 57 -13.78 -1.93 -11.39
CA ALA A 57 -14.04 -3.13 -10.58
C ALA A 57 -13.24 -4.37 -10.97
N GLU A 58 -12.65 -4.37 -12.17
CA GLU A 58 -11.91 -5.49 -12.76
C GLU A 58 -10.44 -5.54 -12.31
N THR A 59 -9.97 -4.49 -11.62
CA THR A 59 -8.57 -4.31 -11.20
C THR A 59 -8.45 -4.16 -9.70
#